data_AF-A0A3D5PPC0-F1
#
_entry.id   AF-A0A3D5PPC0-F1
#
_cell.length_a   1.000
_cell.length_b   1.000
_cell.length_c   1.000
_cell.angle_alpha   90.00
_cell.angle_beta   90.00
_cell.angle_gamma   90.00
#
_symmetry.space_group_name_H-M   'P 1'
#
loop_
_entity.id
_entity.type
_entity.pdbx_description
1 polymer ?
#
loop_
_entity_poly.entity_id
_entity_poly.type
_entity_poly.pdbx_seq_one_letter_code
_entity_poly.pdbx_strand_id
1 'polypeptide(L)' 'GMVFQQGALFEWMNVRDNVSFGPDMKGVSRAESKEKVDHLLDVVGLGDFREKAIYELSGGMQ' A
#
# COMPACT_ATOMS: atom_id res chain seq x y z
N GLY A 1 21.09 -2.73 12.52
CA GLY A 1 19.87 -2.18 11.90
C GLY A 1 19.08 -3.36 11.38
N MET A 2 17.79 -3.46 11.71
CA MET A 2 16.95 -4.51 11.14
C MET A 2 16.74 -4.21 9.66
N VAL A 3 17.20 -5.13 8.81
CA VAL A 3 16.81 -5.20 7.41
C VAL A 3 15.50 -5.97 7.39
N PHE A 4 14.39 -5.31 7.04
CA PHE A 4 13.13 -5.99 6.78
C PHE A 4 13.28 -6.77 5.46
N GLN A 5 13.61 -8.06 5.56
CA GLN A 5 13.46 -8.97 4.43
C GLN A 5 11.97 -9.34 4.37
N GLN A 6 11.31 -8.92 3.29
CA GLN A 6 9.85 -8.76 3.16
C GLN A 6 9.27 -7.78 4.20
N GLY A 7 8.83 -6.60 3.75
CA GLY A 7 7.94 -5.78 4.57
C GLY A 7 6.70 -6.59 4.92
N ALA A 8 6.33 -6.66 6.19
CA ALA A 8 5.13 -7.36 6.61
C ALA A 8 3.91 -6.63 6.03
N LEU A 9 3.37 -7.15 4.93
CA LEU A 9 2.10 -6.70 4.37
C LEU A 9 0.97 -7.24 5.25
N PHE A 10 -0.04 -6.42 5.47
CA PHE A 10 -1.27 -6.81 6.14
C PHE A 10 -2.14 -7.61 5.16
N GLU A 11 -2.14 -8.93 5.30
CA GLU A 11 -2.83 -9.85 4.37
C GLU A 11 -4.36 -9.66 4.33
N TRP A 12 -4.94 -9.08 5.38
CA TRP A 12 -6.37 -8.75 5.48
C TRP A 12 -6.74 -7.37 4.93
N MET A 13 -5.76 -6.61 4.41
CA MET A 13 -5.97 -5.31 3.78
C MET A 13 -5.73 -5.40 2.28
N ASN A 14 -6.40 -4.53 1.51
CA ASN A 14 -6.08 -4.34 0.09
C ASN A 14 -4.76 -3.56 -0.09
N VAL A 15 -4.30 -3.44 -1.34
CA VAL A 15 -3.07 -2.73 -1.70
C VAL A 15 -3.08 -1.28 -1.20
N ARG A 16 -4.17 -0.53 -1.43
CA ARG A 16 -4.25 0.87 -0.99
C ARG A 16 -4.14 0.99 0.53
N ASP A 17 -4.90 0.18 1.26
CA ASP A 17 -4.96 0.25 2.72
C ASP A 17 -3.61 -0.14 3.35
N ASN A 18 -2.91 -1.12 2.75
CA ASN A 18 -1.54 -1.47 3.13
C ASN A 18 -0.58 -0.28 3.03
N VAL A 19 -0.63 0.44 1.90
CA VAL A 19 0.26 1.59 1.65
C VAL A 19 -0.18 2.81 2.47
N SER A 20 -1.48 2.97 2.73
CA SER A 20 -2.05 4.07 3.53
C SER A 20 -1.81 3.92 5.03
N PHE A 21 -1.45 2.72 5.51
CA PHE A 21 -1.25 2.45 6.94
C PHE A 21 -0.26 3.41 7.62
N GLY A 22 0.89 3.66 7.00
CA GLY A 22 1.91 4.56 7.56
C GLY A 22 1.43 6.01 7.72
N PRO A 23 0.93 6.66 6.65
CA PRO A 23 0.31 7.99 6.73
C PRO A 23 -0.85 8.07 7.72
N ASP A 24 -1.76 7.09 7.74
CA ASP A 24 -2.91 7.06 8.63
C ASP A 24 -2.48 6.99 10.11
N MET A 25 -1.46 6.16 10.42
CA MET A 25 -0.86 6.09 11.75
C MET A 25 -0.18 7.40 12.20
N LYS A 26 0.22 8.24 11.25
CA LYS A 26 0.78 9.58 11.52
C LYS A 26 -0.29 10.66 11.68
N GLY A 27 -1.58 10.31 11.59
CA GLY A 27 -2.70 11.24 11.72
C GLY A 27 -2.98 12.05 10.46
N VAL A 28 -2.45 11.65 9.29
CA VAL A 28 -2.84 12.23 8.00
C VAL A 28 -4.32 11.95 7.77
N SER A 29 -5.07 12.93 7.25
CA SER A 29 -6.48 12.71 6.96
C SER A 29 -6.65 11.60 5.91
N ARG A 30 -7.68 10.77 6.04
CA ARG A 30 -7.95 9.70 5.06
C ARG A 30 -8.07 10.22 3.63
N ALA A 31 -8.62 11.42 3.44
CA ALA A 31 -8.76 12.02 2.12
C ALA A 31 -7.38 12.33 1.49
N GLU A 32 -6.50 12.96 2.27
CA GLU A 32 -5.14 13.30 1.84
C GLU A 32 -4.26 12.05 1.65
N SER A 33 -4.38 11.08 2.57
CA SER A 33 -3.71 9.79 2.49
C SER A 33 -4.10 9.05 1.22
N LYS A 34 -5.41 8.97 0.95
CA LYS A 34 -5.95 8.33 -0.26
C LYS A 34 -5.42 8.95 -1.54
N GLU A 35 -5.47 10.28 -1.68
CA GLU A 35 -5.00 10.97 -2.88
C GLU A 35 -3.51 10.72 -3.13
N LYS A 36 -2.69 10.81 -2.08
CA LYS A 36 -1.25 10.53 -2.16
C LYS A 36 -0.97 9.08 -2.53
N VAL A 37 -1.66 8.13 -1.91
CA VAL A 37 -1.46 6.70 -2.16
C VAL A 37 -1.92 6.31 -3.55
N ASP A 38 -3.08 6.78 -4.00
CA ASP A 38 -3.57 6.51 -5.37
C ASP A 38 -2.55 7.02 -6.40
N HIS A 39 -2.03 8.23 -6.23
CA HIS A 39 -0.99 8.76 -7.11
C HIS A 39 0.29 7.91 -7.10
N LEU A 40 0.75 7.48 -5.92
CA LEU A 40 1.94 6.63 -5.81
C LEU A 40 1.74 5.27 -6.46
N LEU A 41 0.55 4.68 -6.31
CA LEU A 41 0.21 3.41 -6.95
C LEU A 41 0.21 3.54 -8.47
N ASP A 42 -0.28 4.64 -9.03
CA ASP A 42 -0.20 4.91 -10.47
C ASP A 42 1.25 5.03 -10.95
N VAL A 43 2.10 5.74 -10.19
CA VAL A 43 3.53 5.93 -10.53
C VAL A 43 4.30 4.62 -10.57
N VAL A 44 3.98 3.67 -9.68
CA VAL A 44 4.63 2.35 -9.64
C VAL A 44 3.93 1.29 -10.50
N GLY A 45 2.87 1.66 -11.23
CA GLY A 45 2.12 0.75 -12.10
C GLY A 45 1.17 -0.21 -11.38
N LEU A 46 0.82 0.07 -10.12
CA LEU A 46 -0.12 -0.70 -9.30
C LEU A 46 -1.52 -0.05 -9.19
N GLY A 47 -1.77 1.03 -9.92
CA GLY A 47 -3.04 1.77 -9.89
C GLY A 47 -4.28 0.87 -10.06
N ASP A 48 -4.25 -0.05 -11.03
CA ASP A 48 -5.36 -0.99 -11.29
C ASP A 48 -5.55 -2.05 -10.19
N PHE A 49 -4.55 -2.22 -9.32
CA PHE A 49 -4.55 -3.18 -8.22
C PHE A 49 -4.88 -2.56 -6.87
N ARG A 50 -5.15 -1.25 -6.80
CA ARG A 50 -5.36 -0.52 -5.53
C ARG A 50 -6.42 -1.14 -4.60
N GLU A 51 -7.47 -1.73 -5.15
CA GLU A 51 -8.55 -2.40 -4.38
C GLU A 51 -8.34 -3.91 -4.22
N LYS A 52 -7.27 -4.48 -4.81
CA LYS A 52 -6.99 -5.91 -4.80
C LYS A 52 -6.38 -6.33 -3.48
N ALA A 53 -6.59 -7.58 -3.11
CA ALA A 53 -5.90 -8.15 -1.97
C ALA A 53 -4.41 -8.35 -2.31
N ILE A 54 -3.54 -8.26 -1.30
CA ILE A 54 -2.09 -8.38 -1.49
C ILE A 54 -1.67 -9.70 -2.14
N TYR A 55 -2.37 -10.80 -1.85
CA TYR A 55 -2.07 -12.11 -2.44
C TYR A 55 -2.44 -12.24 -3.92
N GLU A 56 -3.15 -11.25 -4.49
CA GLU A 56 -3.41 -11.16 -5.92
C GLU A 56 -2.26 -10.49 -6.68
N LEU A 57 -1.27 -9.91 -5.97
CA LEU A 57 -0.05 -9.37 -6.57
C LEU A 57 0.97 -10.49 -6.82
N SER A 58 1.69 -10.40 -7.94
CA SER A 58 2.84 -11.28 -8.18
C SER A 58 3.99 -10.96 -7.20
N GLY A 59 4.89 -11.91 -6.93
CA GLY A 59 6.00 -11.69 -5.98
C GLY A 59 6.98 -10.56 -6.34
N GLY A 60 6.94 -10.02 -7.56
CA GLY A 60 7.69 -8.81 -7.95
C GLY A 60 6.91 -7.50 -7.77
N MET A 61 5.61 -7.59 -7.48
CA MET A 61 4.72 -6.46 -7.19
C MET A 61 4.50 -6.25 -5.68
N GLN A 62 4.75 -7.27 -4.86
CA GLN A 62 4.72 -7.21 -3.39
C GLN A 62 6.00 -6.59 -2.83
#